data_AF-A0A6H9IFC7-F1
#
_entry.id   AF-A0A6H9IFC7-F1
#
_cell.length_a   1.000
_cell.length_b   1.000
_cell.length_c   1.000
_cell.angle_alpha   90.00
_cell.angle_beta   90.00
_cell.angle_gamma   90.00
#
_symmetry.space_group_name_H-M   'P 1'
#
loop_
_entity.id
_entity.type
_entity.pdbx_description
1 polymer ?
#
loop_
_entity_poly.entity_id
_entity_poly.type
_entity_poly.pdbx_seq_one_letter_code
_entity_poly.pdbx_strand_id
1 'polypeptide(L)'
;MTAVDDTDTAVARERIVRQLRDRIYACVPVTHQAFGKLLSLLSIEASAQVPTACVSTGTRSRLLVNPAFVARHCRTDEHLAMLVLHELYHVLLGHTRLYPRVTPAQNWAFDCLINAQLCRLFPEPRHTGFFAQFVDGVEGPARLLAPPAGWRPKRAGGSRPPTGACDALSHTHWRLYSDESVTTEELYRLREEGKVRAVGMSCHDRRFAGRLAAE
;
A
#
# COMPACT_ATOMS: atom_id res chain seq x y z
N MET A 1 35.70 19.43 -17.33
CA MET A 1 35.24 18.12 -17.86
C MET A 1 34.16 17.57 -16.91
N THR A 2 33.03 18.27 -16.77
CA THR A 2 32.01 18.00 -15.74
C THR A 2 30.56 18.24 -16.22
N ALA A 3 30.35 18.77 -17.42
CA ALA A 3 29.00 19.09 -17.92
C ALA A 3 28.32 17.93 -18.69
N VAL A 4 29.08 16.93 -19.13
CA VAL A 4 28.57 15.78 -19.92
C VAL A 4 27.87 14.75 -19.01
N ASP A 5 28.34 14.60 -17.77
CA ASP A 5 27.87 13.59 -16.81
C ASP A 5 26.50 13.94 -16.18
N ASP A 6 26.29 15.24 -15.88
CA ASP A 6 25.00 15.73 -15.34
C ASP A 6 23.86 15.67 -16.36
N THR A 7 24.18 15.91 -17.64
CA THR A 7 23.18 15.89 -18.72
C THR A 7 22.72 14.46 -19.01
N ASP A 8 23.65 13.50 -19.05
CA ASP A 8 23.33 12.08 -19.29
C ASP A 8 22.52 11.50 -18.11
N THR A 9 22.86 11.91 -16.89
CA THR A 9 22.09 11.57 -15.68
C THR A 9 20.67 12.14 -15.68
N ALA A 10 20.49 13.38 -16.16
CA ALA A 10 19.17 14.01 -16.27
C ALA A 10 18.29 13.31 -17.32
N VAL A 11 18.85 13.01 -18.49
CA VAL A 11 18.15 12.27 -19.57
C VAL A 11 17.76 10.86 -19.12
N ALA A 12 18.66 10.16 -18.43
CA ALA A 12 18.37 8.84 -17.86
C ALA A 12 17.22 8.90 -16.84
N ARG A 13 17.21 9.92 -15.96
CA ARG A 13 16.12 10.15 -14.99
C ARG A 13 14.79 10.43 -15.67
N GLU A 14 14.77 11.29 -16.70
CA GLU A 14 13.55 11.57 -17.46
C GLU A 14 13.00 10.33 -18.15
N ARG A 15 13.87 9.49 -18.70
CA ARG A 15 13.48 8.21 -19.31
C ARG A 15 12.84 7.27 -18.28
N ILE A 16 13.44 7.15 -17.09
CA ILE A 16 12.89 6.34 -15.99
C ILE A 16 11.52 6.85 -15.56
N VAL A 17 11.37 8.17 -15.37
CA VAL A 17 10.08 8.80 -15.01
C VAL A 17 9.02 8.50 -16.05
N ARG A 18 9.36 8.66 -17.34
CA ARG A 18 8.43 8.40 -18.44
C ARG A 18 7.99 6.93 -18.47
N GLN A 19 8.95 6.00 -18.40
CA GLN A 19 8.67 4.56 -18.37
C GLN A 19 7.79 4.17 -17.18
N LEU A 20 8.09 4.70 -15.99
CA LEU A 20 7.29 4.43 -14.79
C LEU A 20 5.86 4.94 -14.94
N ARG A 21 5.70 6.18 -15.42
CA ARG A 21 4.39 6.79 -15.66
C ARG A 21 3.58 5.98 -16.67
N ASP A 22 4.19 5.60 -17.79
CA ASP A 22 3.50 4.86 -18.85
C ASP A 22 3.08 3.46 -18.35
N ARG A 23 3.94 2.80 -17.53
CA ARG A 23 3.58 1.55 -16.84
C ARG A 23 2.41 1.72 -15.87
N ILE A 24 2.40 2.78 -15.06
CA ILE A 24 1.30 3.07 -14.12
C ILE A 24 -0.03 3.23 -14.86
N TYR A 25 -0.05 3.99 -15.97
CA TYR A 25 -1.26 4.15 -16.76
C TYR A 25 -1.73 2.85 -17.43
N ALA A 26 -0.79 1.98 -17.80
CA ALA A 26 -1.13 0.69 -18.41
C ALA A 26 -1.65 -0.34 -17.39
N CYS A 27 -1.14 -0.33 -16.16
CA CYS A 27 -1.42 -1.39 -15.18
C CYS A 27 -2.57 -1.08 -14.23
N VAL A 28 -2.85 0.19 -13.93
CA VAL A 28 -3.95 0.52 -13.02
C VAL A 28 -5.29 0.36 -13.74
N PRO A 29 -6.23 -0.46 -13.22
CA PRO A 29 -7.52 -0.69 -13.86
C PRO A 29 -8.36 0.58 -13.86
N VAL A 30 -8.25 1.35 -14.95
CA VAL A 30 -9.04 2.56 -15.24
C VAL A 30 -10.52 2.27 -15.50
N THR A 31 -10.92 1.00 -15.55
CA THR A 31 -12.32 0.56 -15.74
C THR A 31 -13.24 1.07 -14.64
N HIS A 32 -12.71 1.35 -13.44
CA HIS A 32 -13.43 2.12 -12.44
C HIS A 32 -13.18 3.62 -12.66
N GLN A 33 -14.15 4.30 -13.27
CA GLN A 33 -14.04 5.70 -13.74
C GLN A 33 -13.46 6.67 -12.69
N ALA A 34 -13.74 6.46 -11.40
CA ALA A 34 -13.21 7.29 -10.32
C ALA A 34 -11.67 7.23 -10.21
N PHE A 35 -11.04 6.07 -10.38
CA PHE A 35 -9.58 5.94 -10.30
C PHE A 35 -8.89 6.47 -11.55
N GLY A 36 -9.49 6.25 -12.73
CA GLY A 36 -9.02 6.88 -13.97
C GLY A 36 -9.03 8.41 -13.88
N LYS A 37 -10.11 8.99 -13.32
CA LYS A 37 -10.19 10.44 -13.12
C LYS A 37 -9.19 10.94 -12.07
N LEU A 38 -9.07 10.27 -10.93
CA LEU A 38 -8.08 10.61 -9.90
C LEU A 38 -6.67 10.60 -10.48
N LEU A 39 -6.26 9.52 -11.16
CA LEU A 39 -4.94 9.43 -11.80
C LEU A 39 -4.71 10.55 -12.82
N SER A 40 -5.71 10.91 -13.63
CA SER A 40 -5.58 11.99 -14.62
C SER A 40 -5.34 13.38 -13.99
N LEU A 41 -5.72 13.56 -12.71
CA LEU A 41 -5.55 14.81 -11.98
C LEU A 41 -4.20 14.88 -11.24
N LEU A 42 -3.52 13.75 -11.07
CA LEU A 42 -2.22 13.66 -10.40
C LEU A 42 -1.08 13.86 -11.40
N SER A 43 -0.04 14.61 -11.03
CA SER A 43 1.26 14.42 -11.68
C SER A 43 1.93 13.17 -11.11
N ILE A 44 2.50 12.32 -11.97
CA ILE A 44 3.27 11.15 -11.56
C ILE A 44 4.74 11.51 -11.64
N GLU A 45 5.45 11.41 -10.52
CA GLU A 45 6.84 11.86 -10.38
C GLU A 45 7.68 10.78 -9.70
N ALA A 46 8.86 10.49 -10.25
CA ALA A 46 9.84 9.65 -9.56
C ALA A 46 10.52 10.45 -8.44
N SER A 47 10.59 9.89 -7.24
CA SER A 47 11.25 10.56 -6.10
C SER A 47 11.93 9.57 -5.17
N ALA A 48 13.22 9.80 -4.92
CA ALA A 48 13.99 9.09 -3.89
C ALA A 48 13.79 9.71 -2.49
N GLN A 49 13.06 10.82 -2.37
CA GLN A 49 12.78 11.48 -1.09
C GLN A 49 11.69 10.76 -0.28
N VAL A 50 10.97 9.84 -0.91
CA VAL A 50 10.03 8.92 -0.28
C VAL A 50 10.60 7.50 -0.39
N PRO A 51 10.44 6.64 0.62
CA PRO A 51 11.01 5.30 0.59
C PRO A 51 10.20 4.33 -0.27
N THR A 52 8.90 4.61 -0.49
CA THR A 52 7.95 3.74 -1.21
C THR A 52 7.19 4.54 -2.28
N ALA A 53 5.95 4.95 -2.01
CA ALA A 53 5.17 5.90 -2.78
C ALA A 53 4.35 6.78 -1.82
N CYS A 54 3.85 7.90 -2.30
CA CYS A 54 2.80 8.66 -1.60
C CYS A 54 2.04 9.58 -2.56
N VAL A 55 0.80 9.94 -2.21
CA VAL A 55 0.13 11.10 -2.83
C VAL A 55 0.34 12.34 -1.95
N SER A 56 0.98 13.36 -2.51
CA SER A 56 1.17 14.63 -1.82
C SER A 56 -0.16 15.40 -1.68
N THR A 57 -0.39 16.01 -0.52
CA THR A 57 -1.48 16.96 -0.32
C THR A 57 -0.99 18.39 -0.54
N GLY A 58 -1.62 19.12 -1.47
CA GLY A 58 -1.23 20.48 -1.84
C GLY A 58 -2.14 21.05 -2.93
N THR A 59 -1.79 22.22 -3.47
CA THR A 59 -2.55 22.87 -4.57
C THR A 59 -2.60 22.03 -5.85
N ARG A 60 -1.59 21.18 -6.06
CA ARG A 60 -1.58 20.14 -7.09
C ARG A 60 -1.10 18.83 -6.46
N SER A 61 -1.98 17.84 -6.41
CA SER A 61 -1.64 16.52 -5.89
C SER A 61 -0.70 15.79 -6.84
N ARG A 62 0.34 15.15 -6.28
CA ARG A 62 1.38 14.43 -7.02
C ARG A 62 1.48 13.02 -6.45
N LEU A 63 1.51 12.02 -7.32
CA LEU A 63 1.88 10.66 -6.97
C LEU A 63 3.42 10.56 -7.07
N LEU A 64 4.07 10.60 -5.92
CA LEU A 64 5.51 10.39 -5.80
C LEU A 64 5.78 8.90 -5.67
N VAL A 65 6.66 8.36 -6.50
CA VAL A 65 7.00 6.92 -6.49
C VAL A 65 8.51 6.76 -6.48
N ASN A 66 9.03 5.92 -5.58
CA ASN A 66 10.44 5.59 -5.53
C ASN A 66 10.76 4.46 -6.53
N PRO A 67 11.55 4.73 -7.60
CA PRO A 67 11.86 3.71 -8.60
C PRO A 67 12.65 2.52 -8.04
N ALA A 68 13.49 2.72 -7.02
CA ALA A 68 14.25 1.65 -6.40
C ALA A 68 13.33 0.69 -5.63
N PHE A 69 12.30 1.22 -4.96
CA PHE A 69 11.28 0.40 -4.32
C PHE A 69 10.49 -0.42 -5.35
N VAL A 70 10.05 0.22 -6.44
CA VAL A 70 9.35 -0.45 -7.54
C VAL A 70 10.20 -1.57 -8.13
N ALA A 71 11.47 -1.29 -8.46
CA ALA A 71 12.37 -2.29 -9.02
C ALA A 71 12.60 -3.49 -8.08
N ARG A 72 12.62 -3.25 -6.76
CA ARG A 72 12.87 -4.28 -5.76
C ARG A 72 11.63 -5.11 -5.39
N HIS A 73 10.46 -4.49 -5.30
CA HIS A 73 9.27 -5.10 -4.70
C HIS A 73 8.09 -5.29 -5.66
N CYS A 74 8.05 -4.54 -6.77
CA CYS A 74 7.03 -4.66 -7.80
C CYS A 74 7.50 -5.57 -8.93
N ARG A 75 7.46 -6.88 -8.66
CA ARG A 75 7.88 -7.95 -9.58
C ARG A 75 7.05 -8.04 -10.87
N THR A 76 5.79 -7.62 -10.79
CA THR A 76 4.86 -7.57 -11.92
C THR A 76 4.16 -6.22 -11.99
N ASP A 77 3.47 -5.97 -13.09
CA ASP A 77 2.66 -4.76 -13.25
C ASP A 77 1.43 -4.79 -12.32
N GLU A 78 0.91 -5.96 -11.96
CA GLU A 78 -0.10 -6.09 -10.91
C GLU A 78 0.42 -5.59 -9.56
N HIS A 79 1.66 -5.89 -9.18
CA HIS A 79 2.24 -5.36 -7.94
C HIS A 79 2.33 -3.83 -7.97
N LEU A 80 2.76 -3.25 -9.10
CA LEU A 80 2.79 -1.80 -9.28
C LEU A 80 1.38 -1.19 -9.20
N ALA A 81 0.39 -1.84 -9.82
CA ALA A 81 -1.00 -1.43 -9.72
C ALA A 81 -1.49 -1.44 -8.27
N MET A 82 -1.18 -2.48 -7.49
CA MET A 82 -1.56 -2.58 -6.07
C MET A 82 -0.92 -1.47 -5.22
N LEU A 83 0.36 -1.13 -5.46
CA LEU A 83 1.03 0.00 -4.81
C LEU A 83 0.33 1.32 -5.14
N VAL A 84 0.05 1.60 -6.41
CA VAL A 84 -0.60 2.85 -6.83
C VAL A 84 -2.03 2.93 -6.29
N LEU A 85 -2.80 1.85 -6.39
CA LEU A 85 -4.16 1.79 -5.86
C LEU A 85 -4.18 2.02 -4.36
N HIS A 86 -3.23 1.45 -3.60
CA HIS A 86 -3.10 1.70 -2.16
C HIS A 86 -3.00 3.21 -1.85
N GLU A 87 -2.13 3.92 -2.57
CA GLU A 87 -1.98 5.37 -2.43
C GLU A 87 -3.22 6.16 -2.85
N LEU A 88 -3.92 5.74 -3.91
CA LEU A 88 -5.18 6.36 -4.31
C LEU A 88 -6.30 6.13 -3.28
N TYR A 89 -6.32 4.97 -2.64
CA TYR A 89 -7.29 4.66 -1.58
C TYR A 89 -7.07 5.50 -0.33
N HIS A 90 -5.82 5.87 -0.01
CA HIS A 90 -5.56 6.87 1.04
C HIS A 90 -6.19 8.23 0.73
N VAL A 91 -6.24 8.63 -0.54
CA VAL A 91 -6.95 9.84 -0.97
C VAL A 91 -8.45 9.64 -0.91
N LEU A 92 -8.97 8.54 -1.44
CA LEU A 92 -10.41 8.27 -1.54
C LEU A 92 -11.08 8.14 -0.16
N LEU A 93 -10.44 7.46 0.78
CA LEU A 93 -10.93 7.33 2.16
C LEU A 93 -10.67 8.59 2.99
N GLY A 94 -10.15 9.65 2.37
CA GLY A 94 -9.91 10.94 3.02
C GLY A 94 -8.77 10.92 4.03
N HIS A 95 -8.00 9.83 4.14
CA HIS A 95 -6.95 9.69 5.16
C HIS A 95 -5.89 10.79 5.08
N THR A 96 -5.57 11.24 3.87
CA THR A 96 -4.63 12.35 3.63
C THR A 96 -5.16 13.73 4.04
N ARG A 97 -6.47 13.87 4.29
CA ARG A 97 -7.14 15.13 4.66
C ARG A 97 -7.79 15.11 6.04
N LEU A 98 -8.21 13.96 6.55
CA LEU A 98 -8.99 13.81 7.78
C LEU A 98 -8.15 13.98 9.04
N TYR A 99 -6.83 13.82 8.96
CA TYR A 99 -5.93 13.98 10.12
C TYR A 99 -4.81 14.98 9.81
N PRO A 100 -4.74 16.12 10.53
CA PRO A 100 -3.66 17.09 10.39
C PRO A 100 -2.28 16.50 10.72
N ARG A 101 -2.24 15.45 11.55
CA ARG A 101 -1.08 14.60 11.87
C ARG A 101 -1.57 13.19 12.09
N VAL A 102 -1.30 12.30 11.14
CA VAL A 102 -1.59 10.88 11.32
C VAL A 102 -0.54 10.28 12.24
N THR A 103 -0.96 9.62 13.33
CA THR A 103 -0.04 8.84 14.18
C THR A 103 0.39 7.55 13.48
N PRO A 104 1.53 6.94 13.83
CA PRO A 104 1.91 5.64 13.30
C PRO A 104 0.84 4.54 13.50
N ALA A 105 0.05 4.62 14.58
CA ALA A 105 -1.06 3.70 14.83
C ALA A 105 -2.17 3.83 13.79
N GLN A 106 -2.54 5.08 13.50
CA GLN A 106 -3.56 5.43 12.52
C GLN A 106 -3.10 5.01 11.12
N ASN A 107 -1.87 5.38 10.71
CA ASN A 107 -1.31 4.94 9.42
C ASN A 107 -1.41 3.42 9.26
N TRP A 108 -0.96 2.66 10.26
CA TRP A 108 -1.01 1.20 10.21
C TRP A 108 -2.44 0.64 10.10
N ALA A 109 -3.41 1.20 10.84
CA ALA A 109 -4.80 0.73 10.78
C ALA A 109 -5.43 1.04 9.41
N PHE A 110 -5.15 2.21 8.84
CA PHE A 110 -5.61 2.56 7.50
C PHE A 110 -4.97 1.68 6.43
N ASP A 111 -3.67 1.39 6.53
CA ASP A 111 -3.00 0.45 5.63
C ASP A 111 -3.64 -0.94 5.69
N CYS A 112 -3.99 -1.44 6.89
CA CYS A 112 -4.70 -2.70 7.06
C CYS A 112 -6.06 -2.70 6.33
N LEU A 113 -6.86 -1.64 6.51
CA LEU A 113 -8.18 -1.51 5.87
C LEU A 113 -8.07 -1.39 4.35
N ILE A 114 -7.12 -0.59 3.85
CA ILE A 114 -6.89 -0.38 2.42
C ILE A 114 -6.40 -1.66 1.77
N ASN A 115 -5.40 -2.33 2.36
CA ASN A 115 -4.84 -3.57 1.82
C ASN A 115 -5.91 -4.66 1.76
N ALA A 116 -6.73 -4.77 2.80
CA ALA A 116 -7.84 -5.73 2.81
C ALA A 116 -8.91 -5.41 1.77
N GLN A 117 -9.29 -4.14 1.62
CA GLN A 117 -10.21 -3.72 0.58
C GLN A 117 -9.67 -4.06 -0.82
N LEU A 118 -8.39 -3.78 -1.08
CA LEU A 118 -7.75 -4.08 -2.35
C LEU A 118 -7.65 -5.59 -2.61
N CYS A 119 -7.30 -6.39 -1.60
CA CYS A 119 -7.28 -7.85 -1.74
C CYS A 119 -8.67 -8.42 -2.04
N ARG A 120 -9.74 -7.85 -1.50
CA ARG A 120 -11.12 -8.26 -1.82
C ARG A 120 -11.52 -7.90 -3.26
N LEU A 121 -11.04 -6.77 -3.77
CA LEU A 121 -11.29 -6.33 -5.15
C LEU A 121 -10.44 -7.08 -6.18
N PHE A 122 -9.20 -7.43 -5.81
CA PHE A 122 -8.21 -8.09 -6.66
C PHE A 122 -7.66 -9.35 -5.94
N PRO A 123 -8.46 -10.43 -5.87
CA PRO A 123 -8.15 -11.57 -5.01
C PRO A 123 -7.17 -12.57 -5.60
N GLU A 124 -6.74 -12.40 -6.85
CA GLU A 124 -5.80 -13.32 -7.48
C GLU A 124 -4.42 -13.23 -6.82
N PRO A 125 -3.69 -14.35 -6.67
CA PRO A 125 -2.36 -14.37 -6.05
C PRO A 125 -1.34 -13.40 -6.67
N ARG A 126 -1.48 -13.09 -7.97
CA ARG A 126 -0.66 -12.09 -8.68
C ARG A 126 -0.83 -10.66 -8.14
N HIS A 127 -1.94 -10.36 -7.48
CA HIS A 127 -2.23 -9.08 -6.84
C HIS A 127 -1.92 -9.15 -5.34
N THR A 128 -2.49 -10.13 -4.63
CA THR A 128 -2.35 -10.26 -3.17
C THR A 128 -0.92 -10.58 -2.74
N GLY A 129 -0.14 -11.23 -3.62
CA GLY A 129 1.28 -11.52 -3.43
C GLY A 129 2.13 -10.27 -3.21
N PHE A 130 1.67 -9.09 -3.66
CA PHE A 130 2.32 -7.82 -3.39
C PHE A 130 2.35 -7.51 -1.89
N PHE A 131 1.26 -7.72 -1.16
CA PHE A 131 1.21 -7.46 0.29
C PHE A 131 1.82 -8.62 1.09
N ALA A 132 1.53 -9.86 0.67
CA ALA A 132 1.96 -11.06 1.39
C ALA A 132 3.49 -11.12 1.57
N GLN A 133 4.26 -10.62 0.60
CA GLN A 133 5.73 -10.61 0.69
C GLN A 133 6.29 -9.76 1.84
N PHE A 134 5.53 -8.81 2.39
CA PHE A 134 5.97 -7.94 3.47
C PHE A 134 5.66 -8.49 4.87
N VAL A 135 4.85 -9.55 4.95
CA VAL A 135 4.44 -10.17 6.21
C VAL A 135 4.78 -11.66 6.27
N ASP A 136 5.59 -12.14 5.33
CA ASP A 136 6.04 -13.52 5.31
C ASP A 136 6.89 -13.82 6.56
N GLY A 137 6.53 -14.86 7.30
CA GLY A 137 7.15 -15.21 8.58
C GLY A 137 6.93 -14.20 9.72
N VAL A 138 6.10 -13.17 9.54
CA VAL A 138 5.84 -12.15 10.57
C VAL A 138 4.76 -12.62 11.55
N GLU A 139 5.09 -12.61 12.84
CA GLU A 139 4.14 -12.88 13.92
C GLU A 139 3.48 -11.59 14.44
N GLY A 140 2.37 -11.75 15.18
CA GLY A 140 1.68 -10.64 15.82
C GLY A 140 0.88 -9.73 14.87
N PRO A 141 0.52 -8.50 15.30
CA PRO A 141 -0.43 -7.66 14.57
C PRO A 141 0.04 -7.23 13.17
N ALA A 142 1.35 -7.19 12.91
CA ALA A 142 1.88 -6.81 11.61
C ALA A 142 1.39 -7.72 10.46
N ARG A 143 1.00 -8.97 10.76
CA ARG A 143 0.40 -9.89 9.78
C ARG A 143 -0.92 -9.40 9.19
N LEU A 144 -1.62 -8.46 9.84
CA LEU A 144 -2.90 -7.90 9.39
C LEU A 144 -2.78 -7.09 8.08
N LEU A 145 -1.56 -6.76 7.66
CA LEU A 145 -1.32 -5.99 6.43
C LEU A 145 -1.43 -6.79 5.14
N ALA A 146 -1.56 -8.11 5.21
CA ALA A 146 -1.84 -8.95 4.06
C ALA A 146 -2.89 -10.02 4.41
N PRO A 147 -3.55 -10.64 3.41
CA PRO A 147 -4.51 -11.70 3.69
C PRO A 147 -3.84 -12.91 4.34
N PRO A 148 -4.55 -13.68 5.17
CA PRO A 148 -4.01 -14.89 5.76
C PRO A 148 -3.64 -15.92 4.69
N ALA A 149 -2.68 -16.80 5.00
CA ALA A 149 -2.26 -17.86 4.10
C ALA A 149 -3.47 -18.73 3.68
N GLY A 150 -3.59 -18.99 2.37
CA GLY A 150 -4.69 -19.77 1.80
C GLY A 150 -6.03 -19.02 1.68
N TRP A 151 -6.09 -17.73 2.04
CA TRP A 151 -7.31 -16.93 1.91
C TRP A 151 -7.79 -16.79 0.46
N ARG A 152 -9.12 -16.86 0.30
CA ARG A 152 -9.90 -16.58 -0.90
C ARG A 152 -11.21 -15.90 -0.48
N PRO A 153 -11.63 -14.81 -1.14
CA PRO A 153 -12.90 -14.17 -0.84
C PRO A 153 -14.08 -15.10 -1.14
N LYS A 154 -15.24 -14.84 -0.54
CA LYS A 154 -16.47 -15.63 -0.75
C LYS A 154 -16.85 -15.75 -2.23
N ARG A 155 -16.66 -14.69 -3.02
CA ARG A 155 -16.91 -14.68 -4.47
C ARG A 155 -16.01 -15.64 -5.26
N ALA A 156 -14.88 -16.07 -4.70
CA ALA A 156 -13.90 -16.98 -5.32
C ALA A 156 -13.90 -18.39 -4.68
N GLY A 157 -15.03 -18.82 -4.10
CA GLY A 157 -15.18 -20.15 -3.50
C GLY A 157 -15.05 -20.19 -1.98
N GLY A 158 -14.78 -19.04 -1.33
CA GLY A 158 -14.87 -18.86 0.12
C GLY A 158 -13.90 -19.71 0.93
N SER A 159 -12.88 -19.07 1.51
CA SER A 159 -12.11 -19.72 2.58
C SER A 159 -12.96 -19.77 3.86
N ARG A 160 -12.82 -20.84 4.64
CA ARG A 160 -13.45 -20.94 5.97
C ARG A 160 -12.51 -20.33 7.01
N PRO A 161 -13.02 -19.63 8.05
CA PRO A 161 -12.17 -19.21 9.15
C PRO A 161 -11.35 -20.40 9.65
N PRO A 162 -10.06 -20.20 9.98
CA PRO A 162 -9.25 -21.27 10.55
C PRO A 162 -9.99 -21.85 11.76
N THR A 163 -10.20 -23.17 11.74
CA THR A 163 -10.74 -23.90 12.90
C THR A 163 -9.77 -23.72 14.05
N GLY A 164 -10.13 -22.89 15.03
CA GLY A 164 -9.25 -22.51 16.13
C GLY A 164 -8.62 -21.13 16.01
N ALA A 165 -9.32 -20.12 15.49
CA ALA A 165 -8.99 -18.72 15.82
C ALA A 165 -9.20 -18.51 17.33
N CYS A 166 -8.23 -18.95 18.13
CA CYS A 166 -8.33 -19.00 19.59
C CYS A 166 -8.06 -17.64 20.24
N ASP A 167 -7.57 -16.65 19.47
CA ASP A 167 -7.22 -15.33 19.95
C ASP A 167 -7.87 -14.19 19.13
N ALA A 168 -7.96 -13.02 19.75
CA ALA A 168 -8.59 -11.83 19.15
C ALA A 168 -7.89 -11.38 17.87
N LEU A 169 -6.56 -11.53 17.78
CA LEU A 169 -5.79 -11.15 16.60
C LEU A 169 -6.17 -12.00 15.38
N SER A 170 -6.26 -13.32 15.56
CA SER A 170 -6.62 -14.26 14.50
C SER A 170 -8.06 -14.07 14.04
N HIS A 171 -8.95 -13.76 14.99
CA HIS A 171 -10.33 -13.42 14.68
C HIS A 171 -10.43 -12.11 13.87
N THR A 172 -9.76 -11.04 14.31
CA THR A 172 -9.72 -9.75 13.58
C THR A 172 -9.05 -9.91 12.22
N HIS A 173 -7.97 -10.69 12.13
CA HIS A 173 -7.29 -10.97 10.86
C HIS A 173 -8.25 -11.58 9.85
N TRP A 174 -9.06 -12.54 10.28
CA TRP A 174 -10.05 -13.15 9.42
C TRP A 174 -11.14 -12.16 8.97
N ARG A 175 -11.72 -11.42 9.94
CA ARG A 175 -12.81 -10.46 9.68
C ARG A 175 -12.38 -9.35 8.72
N LEU A 176 -11.15 -8.87 8.85
CA LEU A 176 -10.61 -7.80 8.03
C LEU A 176 -10.64 -8.14 6.53
N TYR A 177 -10.37 -9.40 6.18
CA TYR A 177 -10.34 -9.88 4.80
C TYR A 177 -11.62 -10.64 4.38
N SER A 178 -12.63 -10.75 5.25
CA SER A 178 -13.94 -11.33 4.89
C SER A 178 -14.92 -10.23 4.46
N ASP A 179 -16.20 -10.54 4.21
CA ASP A 179 -17.23 -9.51 3.95
C ASP A 179 -17.71 -8.80 5.23
N GLU A 180 -17.04 -9.05 6.36
CA GLU A 180 -17.34 -8.44 7.65
C GLU A 180 -16.62 -7.10 7.80
N SER A 181 -17.09 -6.26 8.72
CA SER A 181 -16.44 -4.99 9.06
C SER A 181 -15.47 -5.18 10.22
N VAL A 182 -14.36 -4.44 10.18
CA VAL A 182 -13.43 -4.23 11.31
C VAL A 182 -13.29 -2.72 11.49
N THR A 183 -13.36 -2.24 12.73
CA THR A 183 -13.22 -0.81 13.01
C THR A 183 -11.76 -0.42 13.23
N THR A 184 -11.43 0.85 13.01
CA THR A 184 -10.10 1.39 13.34
C THR A 184 -9.77 1.26 14.83
N GLU A 185 -10.78 1.34 15.71
CA GLU A 185 -10.64 1.14 17.16
C GLU A 185 -10.22 -0.29 17.54
N GLU A 186 -10.82 -1.30 16.90
CA GLU A 186 -10.42 -2.71 17.08
C GLU A 186 -8.95 -2.92 16.68
N LEU A 187 -8.51 -2.29 15.59
CA LEU A 187 -7.11 -2.34 15.15
C LEU A 187 -6.18 -1.64 16.15
N TYR A 188 -6.54 -0.45 16.66
CA TYR A 188 -5.70 0.26 17.63
C TYR A 188 -5.44 -0.55 18.89
N ARG A 189 -6.46 -1.23 19.43
CA ARG A 189 -6.32 -2.08 20.62
C ARG A 189 -5.29 -3.19 20.40
N LEU A 190 -5.36 -3.90 19.28
CA LEU A 190 -4.41 -4.99 18.95
C LEU A 190 -2.97 -4.49 18.82
N ARG A 191 -2.77 -3.27 18.30
CA ARG A 191 -1.43 -2.68 18.20
C ARG A 191 -0.85 -2.33 19.56
N GLU A 192 -1.64 -1.76 20.46
CA GLU A 192 -1.21 -1.39 21.82
C GLU A 192 -0.85 -2.63 22.64
N GLU A 193 -1.65 -3.69 22.53
CA GLU A 193 -1.40 -4.98 23.18
C GLU A 193 -0.16 -5.69 22.60
N GLY A 194 0.13 -5.50 21.30
CA GLY A 194 1.21 -6.19 20.57
C GLY A 194 2.54 -5.43 20.36
N LYS A 195 2.70 -4.20 20.87
CA LYS A 195 3.95 -3.37 20.75
C LYS A 195 4.48 -3.17 19.31
N VAL A 196 3.62 -2.91 18.31
CA VAL A 196 4.09 -2.67 16.93
C VAL A 196 4.59 -1.23 16.75
N ARG A 197 5.91 -1.04 16.58
CA ARG A 197 6.53 0.30 16.57
C ARG A 197 6.40 1.09 15.26
N ALA A 198 6.36 0.44 14.10
CA ALA A 198 6.03 1.09 12.83
C ALA A 198 5.82 0.01 11.78
N VAL A 199 4.63 -0.08 11.19
CA VAL A 199 4.48 -0.76 9.91
C VAL A 199 3.52 0.06 9.08
N GLY A 200 4.01 0.64 8.01
CA GLY A 200 3.20 1.31 7.02
C GLY A 200 3.92 1.24 5.69
N MET A 201 3.20 0.82 4.64
CA MET A 201 3.72 0.91 3.28
C MET A 201 3.61 2.33 2.75
N SER A 202 2.67 3.10 3.29
CA SER A 202 2.43 4.50 2.98
C SER A 202 3.22 5.43 3.89
N CYS A 203 4.04 6.29 3.28
CA CYS A 203 4.91 7.23 3.99
C CYS A 203 4.34 8.65 3.96
N HIS A 204 3.23 8.86 4.68
CA HIS A 204 2.58 10.18 4.76
C HIS A 204 3.26 11.15 5.74
N ASP A 205 4.21 10.69 6.56
CA ASP A 205 5.07 11.53 7.38
C ASP A 205 6.54 11.38 6.97
N ARG A 206 7.17 12.48 6.55
CA ARG A 206 8.60 12.59 6.18
C ARG A 206 9.55 12.19 7.31
N ARG A 207 9.08 12.08 8.55
CA ARG A 207 9.89 11.70 9.74
C ARG A 207 9.87 10.22 10.09
N PHE A 208 8.92 9.44 9.55
CA PHE A 208 8.74 8.01 9.89
C PHE A 208 8.74 7.09 8.66
N ALA A 209 9.20 7.64 7.53
CA ALA A 209 9.47 6.90 6.30
C ALA A 209 10.38 5.68 6.55
N GLY A 210 9.88 4.48 6.26
CA GLY A 210 10.75 3.38 5.82
C GLY A 210 11.33 2.42 6.85
N ARG A 211 10.69 2.18 8.01
CA ARG A 211 10.93 0.90 8.70
C ARG A 211 9.96 -0.14 8.16
N LEU A 212 10.38 -0.81 7.09
CA LEU A 212 9.81 -2.11 6.75
C LEU A 212 9.93 -3.00 7.98
N ALA A 213 8.90 -3.81 8.26
CA ALA A 213 8.98 -4.79 9.32
C ALA A 213 10.27 -5.62 9.13
N ALA A 214 11.17 -5.54 10.11
CA ALA A 214 12.60 -5.87 10.09
C ALA A 214 13.54 -4.64 10.07
N GLU A 215 13.49 -3.87 11.16
CA GLU A 215 14.65 -3.39 11.94
C GLU A 215 14.22 -2.93 13.35
#